data_AF-A0A7Z9TYC3-F1
#
_entry.id   AF-A0A7Z9TYC3-F1
#
_cell.length_a   1.000
_cell.length_b   1.000
_cell.length_c   1.000
_cell.angle_alpha   90.00
_cell.angle_beta   90.00
_cell.angle_gamma   90.00
#
_symmetry.space_group_name_H-M   'P 1'
#
loop_
_entity.id
_entity.type
_entity.pdbx_description
1 polymer ?
#
loop_
_entity_poly.entity_id
_entity_poly.type
_entity_poly.pdbx_seq_one_letter_code
_entity_poly.pdbx_strand_id
1 'polypeptide(L)' 'MSMPTATAQLTKATKAMLYQWQVANEHWNDPVSKRLEEKHIEPLLQAVRSAIGAMDSMGETIAKAQNECS' A
#
# COMPACT_ATOMS: atom_id res chain seq x y z
N MET A 1 -14.92 -10.32 2.36
CA MET A 1 -13.43 -10.34 2.39
C MET A 1 -12.98 -10.13 3.82
N SER A 2 -11.99 -10.88 4.30
CA SER A 2 -11.39 -10.63 5.62
C SER A 2 -10.34 -9.52 5.54
N MET A 3 -10.01 -8.89 6.68
CA MET A 3 -8.96 -7.86 6.74
C MET A 3 -7.62 -8.34 6.17
N PRO A 4 -7.12 -9.56 6.49
CA PRO A 4 -5.89 -10.07 5.88
C PRO A 4 -5.94 -10.16 4.34
N THR A 5 -7.08 -10.54 3.77
CA THR A 5 -7.25 -10.57 2.31
C THR A 5 -7.16 -9.17 1.71
N ALA A 6 -7.77 -8.17 2.35
CA ALA A 6 -7.71 -6.79 1.90
C ALA A 6 -6.27 -6.23 1.99
N THR A 7 -5.53 -6.50 3.07
CA THR A 7 -4.12 -6.10 3.22
C THR A 7 -3.25 -6.70 2.12
N ALA A 8 -3.46 -7.99 1.82
CA ALA A 8 -2.72 -8.68 0.76
C ALA A 8 -3.01 -8.08 -0.63
N GLN A 9 -4.27 -7.72 -0.91
CA GLN A 9 -4.65 -7.06 -2.16
C GLN A 9 -4.01 -5.68 -2.30
N LEU A 10 -4.05 -4.86 -1.25
CA LEU A 10 -3.42 -3.54 -1.25
C LEU A 10 -1.90 -3.66 -1.47
N THR A 11 -1.25 -4.56 -0.74
CA THR A 11 0.19 -4.85 -0.91
C THR A 11 0.53 -5.28 -2.34
N LYS A 12 -0.28 -6.15 -2.94
CA LYS A 12 -0.10 -6.61 -4.32
C LYS A 12 -0.24 -5.46 -5.32
N ALA A 13 -1.27 -4.63 -5.16
CA ALA A 13 -1.52 -3.49 -6.04
C ALA A 13 -0.37 -2.47 -5.96
N THR A 14 0.14 -2.18 -4.76
CA THR A 14 1.28 -1.27 -4.57
C THR A 14 2.55 -1.79 -5.20
N LYS A 15 2.84 -3.10 -5.09
CA LYS A 15 3.99 -3.71 -5.76
C LYS A 15 3.88 -3.60 -7.28
N ALA A 16 2.70 -3.85 -7.84
CA ALA A 16 2.46 -3.71 -9.27
C ALA A 16 2.64 -2.26 -9.74
N MET A 17 2.12 -1.28 -8.99
CA MET A 17 2.31 0.14 -9.27
C MET A 17 3.79 0.54 -9.26
N LEU A 18 4.54 0.13 -8.24
CA LEU A 18 5.98 0.42 -8.13
C LEU A 18 6.79 -0.18 -9.28
N TYR A 19 6.46 -1.40 -9.67
CA TYR A 19 7.08 -2.02 -10.84
C TYR A 19 6.83 -1.21 -12.12
N GLN A 20 5.58 -0.80 -12.36
CA GLN A 20 5.25 0.02 -13.54
C GLN A 20 5.92 1.39 -13.48
N TRP A 21 6.05 1.98 -12.28
CA TRP A 21 6.78 3.22 -12.10
C TRP A 21 8.27 3.07 -12.42
N GLN A 22 8.90 1.99 -11.97
CA GLN A 22 10.30 1.71 -12.30
C GLN A 22 10.50 1.57 -13.82
N VAL A 23 9.65 0.79 -14.50
CA VAL A 23 9.70 0.63 -15.96
C VAL A 23 9.51 1.96 -16.69
N ALA A 24 8.61 2.81 -16.21
CA ALA A 24 8.43 4.15 -16.75
C ALA A 24 9.70 5.00 -16.57
N ASN A 25 10.30 5.00 -15.37
CA ASN A 25 11.50 5.77 -15.05
C ASN A 25 12.75 5.30 -15.81
N GLU A 26 12.82 4.05 -16.27
CA GLU A 26 13.91 3.57 -17.13
C GLU A 26 14.02 4.38 -18.44
N HIS A 27 12.89 4.86 -18.95
CA HIS A 27 12.81 5.59 -20.22
C HIS A 27 12.42 7.07 -20.03
N TRP A 28 11.87 7.41 -18.87
CA TRP A 28 11.37 8.74 -18.52
C TRP A 28 12.00 9.22 -17.21
N ASN A 29 13.26 9.68 -17.27
CA ASN A 29 14.02 10.19 -16.12
C ASN A 29 14.35 11.69 -16.27
N ASP A 30 13.32 12.48 -16.53
CA ASP A 30 13.43 13.93 -16.69
C ASP A 30 13.00 14.68 -15.40
N PRO A 31 13.11 16.01 -15.34
CA PRO A 31 12.65 16.76 -14.17
C PRO A 31 11.14 16.64 -13.87
N VAL A 32 10.32 16.25 -14.84
CA VAL A 32 8.88 16.05 -14.66
C VAL A 32 8.61 14.73 -13.94
N SER A 33 9.27 13.65 -14.33
CA SER A 33 9.12 12.36 -13.65
C SER A 33 9.61 12.43 -12.19
N LYS A 34 10.74 13.11 -11.93
CA LYS A 34 11.20 13.38 -10.56
C LYS A 34 10.17 14.14 -9.73
N ARG A 35 9.58 15.20 -10.31
CA ARG A 35 8.52 15.96 -9.63
C ARG A 35 7.27 15.11 -9.36
N LEU A 36 6.92 14.21 -10.28
CA LEU A 36 5.81 13.28 -10.08
C LEU A 36 6.10 12.32 -8.91
N GLU A 37 7.33 11.79 -8.86
CA GLU A 37 7.78 10.90 -7.79
C GLU A 37 7.65 11.55 -6.42
N GLU A 38 8.29 12.72 -6.26
CA GLU A 38 8.33 13.48 -5.01
C GLU A 38 6.94 13.94 -4.56
N LYS A 39 6.10 14.42 -5.50
CA LYS A 39 4.81 15.03 -5.15
C LYS A 39 3.67 14.04 -4.96
N HIS A 40 3.76 12.87 -5.58
CA HIS A 40 2.62 11.96 -5.65
C HIS A 40 2.98 10.53 -5.23
N ILE A 41 4.08 9.98 -5.75
CA ILE A 41 4.40 8.57 -5.51
C ILE A 41 4.93 8.37 -4.09
N GLU A 42 5.90 9.16 -3.65
CA GLU A 42 6.43 9.06 -2.29
C GLU A 42 5.34 9.26 -1.21
N PRO A 43 4.48 10.32 -1.28
CA PRO A 43 3.39 10.47 -0.32
C PRO A 43 2.37 9.34 -0.38
N LEU A 44 2.05 8.83 -1.58
CA LEU A 44 1.15 7.70 -1.74
C LEU A 44 1.71 6.44 -1.08
N LEU A 45 3.00 6.15 -1.25
CA LEU A 45 3.66 5.01 -0.61
C LEU A 45 3.63 5.11 0.91
N GLN A 46 3.82 6.31 1.46
CA GLN A 46 3.69 6.54 2.90
C GLN A 46 2.26 6.27 3.37
N ALA A 47 1.26 6.81 2.67
CA ALA A 47 -0.15 6.59 3.00
C ALA A 47 -0.56 5.11 2.92
N VAL A 48 -0.07 4.37 1.92
CA VAL A 48 -0.30 2.93 1.78
C VAL A 48 0.30 2.16 2.96
N ARG A 49 1.53 2.49 3.37
CA ARG A 49 2.17 1.84 4.53
C ARG A 49 1.36 2.06 5.81
N SER A 50 0.90 3.29 6.03
CA SER A 50 0.02 3.62 7.16
C SER A 50 -1.31 2.85 7.10
N ALA A 51 -1.91 2.75 5.91
CA ALA A 51 -3.15 2.01 5.73
C ALA A 51 -2.98 0.51 6.02
N ILE A 52 -1.93 -0.12 5.49
CA ILE A 52 -1.59 -1.53 5.76
C ILE A 52 -1.45 -1.77 7.27
N GLY A 53 -0.69 -0.93 7.97
CA GLY A 53 -0.51 -1.07 9.42
C GLY A 53 -1.82 -0.92 10.21
N ALA A 54 -2.69 0.01 9.81
CA ALA A 54 -4.01 0.16 10.42
C ALA A 54 -4.90 -1.06 10.15
N MET A 55 -4.84 -1.60 8.93
CA MET A 55 -5.61 -2.79 8.53
C MET A 55 -5.20 -4.03 9.32
N ASP A 56 -3.90 -4.19 9.59
CA ASP A 56 -3.38 -5.30 10.39
C ASP A 56 -3.86 -5.19 11.85
N SER A 57 -3.75 -4.00 12.46
CA SER A 57 -4.25 -3.75 13.81
C SER A 57 -5.76 -3.98 13.95
N MET A 58 -6.54 -3.56 12.94
CA MET A 58 -7.97 -3.85 12.88
C MET A 58 -8.25 -5.35 12.76
N GLY A 59 -7.47 -6.07 11.95
CA GLY A 59 -7.57 -7.52 11.79
C GLY A 59 -7.36 -8.25 13.12
N GLU A 60 -6.35 -7.87 13.89
CA GLU A 60 -6.08 -8.41 15.22
C GLU A 60 -7.22 -8.12 16.20
N THR A 61 -7.71 -6.88 16.21
CA THR A 61 -8.80 -6.45 17.11
C THR A 61 -10.09 -7.24 16.84
N ILE A 62 -10.44 -7.42 15.55
CA ILE A 62 -11.61 -8.20 15.14
C ILE A 62 -11.45 -9.67 15.53
N ALA A 63 -10.27 -10.27 15.29
CA ALA A 63 -10.01 -11.66 15.65
C ALA A 63 -10.11 -11.89 17.16
N LYS A 64 -9.59 -10.96 17.96
CA LYS A 64 -9.71 -11.00 19.42
C LYS A 64 -11.18 -10.92 19.88
N ALA A 65 -11.95 -9.97 19.34
CA ALA A 65 -13.37 -9.82 19.70
C ALA A 65 -14.20 -11.06 19.33
N GLN A 66 -13.89 -11.72 18.20
CA GLN A 66 -14.55 -12.97 17.81
C GLN A 66 -14.24 -14.12 18.78
N ASN A 67 -12.99 -14.21 19.24
CA ASN A 67 -12.59 -15.21 20.23
C ASN A 67 -13.21 -14.97 21.61
N GLU A 68 -13.47 -13.72 22.00
CA GLU A 68 -14.10 -13.38 23.29
C GLU A 68 -15.62 -13.62 23.31
N CYS A 69 -16.26 -13.62 22.13
CA CYS A 69 -17.69 -13.86 21.96
C CYS A 69 -18.05 -15.32 21.60
N SER A 70 -17.06 -16.21 21.52
CA SER A 70 -17.23 -17.65 21.27
C SER A 70 -17.08 -18.44 22.56
#